data_AF-A0A9J5WDQ3-F1
#
_entry.id   AF-A0A9J5WDQ3-F1
#
_cell.length_a   1.000
_cell.length_b   1.000
_cell.length_c   1.000
_cell.angle_alpha   90.00
_cell.angle_beta   90.00
_cell.angle_gamma   90.00
#
_symmetry.space_group_name_H-M   'P 1'
#
loop_
_entity.id
_entity.type
_entity.pdbx_description
1 polymer ?
#
loop_
_entity_poly.entity_id
_entity_poly.type
_entity_poly.pdbx_seq_one_letter_code
_entity_poly.pdbx_strand_id
1 'polypeptide(L)' 'MASLTSEFLNYIVFRYLSESGFTHSAFTFGYEARINRSTMDGHLVPPGALIQFVQKGIQ' A
#
# COMPACT_ATOMS: atom_id res chain seq x y z
N MET A 1 6.36 17.97 1.71
CA MET A 1 6.07 16.65 2.28
C MET A 1 4.78 16.18 1.64
N ALA A 2 4.78 15.06 0.92
CA ALA A 2 3.52 14.48 0.45
C ALA A 2 2.69 14.14 1.70
N SER A 3 1.47 14.66 1.77
CA SER A 3 0.56 14.34 2.87
C SER A 3 0.22 12.86 2.82
N LEU A 4 0.25 12.20 3.99
CA LEU A 4 -0.24 10.84 4.11
C LEU A 4 -1.76 10.85 3.90
N THR A 5 -2.20 10.42 2.72
CA THR A 5 -3.62 10.23 2.43
C THR A 5 -4.03 8.79 2.77
N SER A 6 -5.31 8.59 3.05
CA SER A 6 -5.88 7.25 3.25
C SER A 6 -5.68 6.38 2.00
N GLU A 7 -5.80 6.96 0.80
CA GLU A 7 -5.52 6.27 -0.46
C GLU A 7 -4.06 5.80 -0.55
N PHE A 8 -3.09 6.63 -0.16
CA PHE A 8 -1.67 6.27 -0.19
C PHE A 8 -1.37 5.16 0.80
N LEU A 9 -1.84 5.32 2.04
CA LEU A 9 -1.65 4.32 3.08
C LEU A 9 -2.26 2.97 2.68
N ASN A 10 -3.50 2.98 2.20
CA ASN A 10 -4.17 1.77 1.76
C ASN A 10 -3.41 1.12 0.60
N TYR A 11 -2.93 1.90 -0.36
CA TYR A 11 -2.18 1.34 -1.49
C TYR A 11 -0.87 0.65 -1.05
N ILE A 12 -0.08 1.28 -0.18
CA ILE A 12 1.18 0.68 0.30
C ILE A 12 0.95 -0.55 1.19
N VAL A 13 -0.17 -0.60 1.94
CA VAL A 13 -0.60 -1.80 2.70
C VAL A 13 -1.00 -2.92 1.76
N PHE A 14 -1.83 -2.64 0.75
CA PHE A 14 -2.21 -3.63 -0.27
C PHE A 14 -0.98 -4.21 -0.98
N ARG A 15 -0.01 -3.35 -1.33
CA ARG A 15 1.25 -3.77 -1.95
C ARG A 15 2.07 -4.66 -1.04
N TYR A 16 2.20 -4.32 0.24
CA TYR A 16 2.89 -5.18 1.21
C TYR A 16 2.24 -6.56 1.34
N LEU A 17 0.91 -6.63 1.41
CA LEU A 17 0.18 -7.89 1.48
C LEU A 17 0.44 -8.76 0.23
N SER A 18 0.44 -8.13 -0.94
CA SER A 18 0.72 -8.80 -2.22
C SER A 18 2.16 -9.28 -2.31
N GLU A 19 3.13 -8.43 -1.94
CA GLU A 19 4.58 -8.70 -2.00
C GLU A 19 5.01 -9.77 -0.98
N SER A 20 4.32 -9.87 0.15
CA SER A 20 4.61 -10.85 1.21
C SER A 20 3.89 -12.20 1.00
N GLY A 21 3.09 -12.34 -0.06
CA GLY A 21 2.37 -13.57 -0.35
C GLY A 21 1.09 -13.78 0.46
N PHE A 22 0.55 -12.75 1.12
CA PHE A 22 -0.72 -12.81 1.85
C PHE A 22 -1.91 -12.69 0.89
N THR A 23 -2.05 -13.64 -0.03
CA THR A 23 -3.00 -13.58 -1.17
C THR A 23 -4.45 -13.33 -0.74
N HIS A 24 -4.94 -14.05 0.27
CA HIS A 24 -6.32 -13.87 0.75
C HIS A 24 -6.54 -12.49 1.39
N SER A 25 -5.58 -12.03 2.20
CA SER A 25 -5.64 -10.70 2.81
C SER A 25 -5.56 -9.60 1.76
N ALA A 26 -4.68 -9.73 0.76
CA ALA A 26 -4.57 -8.79 -0.35
C ALA A 26 -5.87 -8.72 -1.16
N PHE A 27 -6.51 -9.86 -1.42
CA PHE A 27 -7.80 -9.93 -2.12
C PHE A 27 -8.90 -9.19 -1.34
N THR A 28 -9.13 -9.57 -0.08
CA THR A 28 -10.17 -8.97 0.77
C THR A 28 -9.93 -7.48 0.98
N PHE A 29 -8.70 -7.11 1.35
CA PHE A 29 -8.33 -5.73 1.59
C PHE A 29 -8.40 -4.86 0.32
N GLY A 30 -7.98 -5.40 -0.84
CA GLY A 30 -8.08 -4.71 -2.12
C GLY A 30 -9.52 -4.31 -2.47
N TYR A 31 -10.49 -5.17 -2.13
CA TYR A 31 -11.91 -4.91 -2.29
C TYR A 31 -12.45 -3.91 -1.25
N GLU A 32 -12.17 -4.12 0.03
CA GLU A 32 -12.63 -3.26 1.13
C GLU A 32 -12.10 -1.83 1.01
N ALA A 33 -10.82 -1.68 0.66
CA ALA A 33 -10.16 -0.39 0.50
C ALA A 33 -10.41 0.26 -0.88
N ARG A 34 -11.19 -0.38 -1.77
CA ARG A 34 -11.52 0.09 -3.12
C ARG A 34 -10.28 0.47 -3.94
N ILE A 35 -9.21 -0.32 -3.83
CA ILE A 35 -7.92 -0.04 -4.49
C ILE A 35 -8.07 0.09 -6.00
N ASN A 36 -8.95 -0.73 -6.60
CA ASN A 36 -9.29 -0.69 -8.03
C ASN A 36 -10.01 0.60 -8.49
N ARG A 37 -10.55 1.40 -7.56
CA ARG A 37 -11.19 2.69 -7.84
C ARG A 37 -10.32 3.87 -7.41
N SER A 38 -9.15 3.62 -6.83
CA SER A 38 -8.22 4.68 -6.47
C SER A 38 -7.63 5.34 -7.72
N THR A 39 -7.39 6.65 -7.66
CA THR A 39 -6.77 7.43 -8.74
C THR A 39 -5.24 7.33 -8.74
N MET A 40 -4.70 6.42 -7.91
CA MET A 40 -3.29 6.30 -7.60
C MET A 40 -2.58 5.45 -8.63
N ASP A 41 -1.54 6.00 -9.24
CA ASP A 41 -0.69 5.26 -10.17
C ASP A 41 0.20 4.28 -9.40
N GLY A 42 -0.07 3.00 -9.60
CA GLY A 42 0.66 1.91 -8.95
C GLY A 42 2.13 1.81 -9.35
N HIS A 43 2.52 2.39 -10.48
CA HIS A 43 3.92 2.42 -10.91
C HIS A 43 4.77 3.39 -10.09
N LEU A 44 4.16 4.36 -9.41
CA LEU A 44 4.86 5.32 -8.55
C LEU A 44 5.26 4.72 -7.20
N VAL A 45 4.71 3.55 -6.84
CA VAL A 45 4.96 2.91 -5.55
C VAL A 45 6.00 1.78 -5.73
N PRO A 46 7.24 1.97 -5.23
CA PRO A 46 8.28 0.97 -5.36
C PRO A 46 7.97 -0.27 -4.50
N PRO A 47 8.55 -1.43 -4.84
CA PRO A 47 8.50 -2.61 -3.97
C PRO A 47 9.05 -2.30 -2.57
N GLY A 48 8.41 -2.85 -1.54
CA GLY A 48 8.81 -2.63 -0.14
C GLY A 48 8.55 -1.20 0.36
N ALA A 49 7.75 -0.38 -0.34
CA ALA A 49 7.46 1.00 0.05
C ALA A 49 6.96 1.14 1.50
N LEU A 50 6.06 0.24 1.94
CA LEU A 50 5.55 0.26 3.32
C LEU A 50 6.68 0.03 4.34
N ILE A 51 7.53 -0.96 4.11
CA ILE A 51 8.64 -1.31 5.01
C ILE A 51 9.61 -0.13 5.10
N GLN A 52 9.99 0.46 3.96
CA GLN A 52 10.86 1.63 3.93
C GLN A 52 10.24 2.84 4.64
N PHE A 53 8.94 3.08 4.46
CA PHE A 53 8.22 4.16 5.12
C PHE A 53 8.22 4.00 6.64
N VAL A 54 7.88 2.80 7.13
CA VAL A 54 7.90 2.48 8.57
C VAL A 54 9.32 2.57 9.14
N GLN A 55 10.33 2.06 8.42
CA GLN A 55 11.73 2.11 8.83
C GLN A 55 12.20 3.56 9.04
N LYS A 56 11.85 4.47 8.12
CA LYS A 56 12.16 5.90 8.23
C LYS A 56 11.39 6.61 9.35
N GLY A 57 10.25 6.08 9.77
CA GLY A 57 9.47 6.66 10.88
C GLY A 57 9.96 6.21 12.26
N ILE A 58 10.67 5.09 12.34
CA ILE A 58 11.25 4.55 13.58
C ILE A 58 12.66 5.10 13.83
N GLN A 59 13.44 5.32 12.76
CA GLN A 59 14.78 5.92 12.81
C GLN A 59 14.72 7.40 13.15
#